data_AF-A0A538L7X9-F1
#
_entry.id   AF-A0A538L7X9-F1
#
_cell.length_a   1.000
_cell.length_b   1.000
_cell.length_c   1.000
_cell.angle_alpha   90.00
_cell.angle_beta   90.00
_cell.angle_gamma   90.00
#
_symmetry.space_group_name_H-M   'P 1'
#
loop_
_entity.id
_entity.type
_entity.pdbx_description
1 polymer ?
#
loop_
_entity_poly.entity_id
_entity_poly.type
_entity_poly.pdbx_seq_one_letter_code
_entity_poly.pdbx_strand_id
1 'polypeptide(L)'
;MPTYARAPVEFVRGEGTRLWDAEGEEYLDFLTGISVSQLGHCHPAVVDALAEQAGRLIHVGNLYYTEPAMRLARRLSERSLGGKVFFANSGAEAVECAIKLARKRRRGGEIVVLTGGFHGRTMGALSATPQEAKQEPFAPLVP
;
A
#
# COMPACT_ATOMS: atom_id res chain seq x y z
N MET A 1 6.36 2.88 21.76
CA MET A 1 6.17 1.50 21.28
C MET A 1 7.18 1.20 20.18
N PRO A 2 8.15 0.30 20.40
CA PRO A 2 9.17 -0.04 19.41
C PRO A 2 8.59 -1.00 18.34
N THR A 3 8.23 -0.49 17.17
CA THR A 3 7.64 -1.27 16.06
C THR A 3 8.61 -1.59 14.92
N TYR A 4 9.78 -0.95 14.91
CA TYR A 4 10.84 -1.11 13.91
C TYR A 4 12.22 -1.02 14.56
N ALA A 5 13.16 -1.84 14.09
CA ALA A 5 14.58 -1.60 14.27
C ALA A 5 15.04 -0.61 13.19
N ARG A 6 15.31 0.65 13.57
CA ARG A 6 15.71 1.71 12.63
C ARG A 6 17.22 1.72 12.46
N ALA A 7 17.69 1.91 11.23
CA ALA A 7 19.07 2.33 11.00
C ALA A 7 19.24 3.77 11.51
N PRO A 8 20.39 4.12 12.12
CA PRO A 8 20.65 5.47 12.64
C PRO A 8 21.07 6.42 11.50
N VAL A 9 20.19 6.61 10.51
CA VAL A 9 20.39 7.53 9.39
C VAL A 9 19.13 8.37 9.19
N GLU A 10 19.31 9.68 9.00
CA GLU A 10 18.22 10.61 8.72
C GLU A 10 18.31 11.08 7.27
N PHE A 11 17.50 10.51 6.38
CA PHE A 11 17.42 10.97 5.00
C PHE A 11 16.62 12.27 4.90
N VAL A 12 17.22 13.31 4.33
CA VAL A 12 16.61 14.66 4.20
C VAL A 12 16.28 15.04 2.75
N ARG A 13 16.85 14.31 1.77
CA ARG A 13 16.60 14.55 0.35
C ARG A 13 16.63 13.23 -0.42
N GLY A 14 15.79 13.13 -1.46
CA GLY A 14 15.80 12.02 -2.40
C GLY A 14 15.55 12.53 -3.83
N GLU A 15 16.26 11.94 -4.79
CA GLU A 15 16.16 12.27 -6.21
C GLU A 15 16.51 11.02 -7.04
N GLY A 16 15.59 10.58 -7.90
CA GLY A 16 15.78 9.38 -8.70
C GLY A 16 16.07 8.17 -7.81
N THR A 17 17.20 7.49 -8.03
CA THR A 17 17.61 6.33 -7.23
C THR A 17 18.52 6.69 -6.06
N ARG A 18 18.65 7.96 -5.70
CA ARG A 18 19.59 8.44 -4.68
C ARG A 18 18.90 9.09 -3.50
N LEU A 19 19.53 8.97 -2.34
CA LEU A 19 19.16 9.59 -1.07
C LEU A 19 20.36 10.35 -0.51
N TRP A 20 20.10 11.45 0.20
CA TRP A 20 21.11 12.18 0.97
C TRP A 20 20.65 12.28 2.42
N ASP A 21 21.57 12.02 3.35
CA ASP A 21 21.31 12.18 4.77
C ASP A 21 21.55 13.61 5.27
N ALA A 22 21.27 13.84 6.55
CA ALA A 22 21.39 15.15 7.20
C ALA A 22 22.84 15.65 7.27
N GLU A 23 23.81 14.74 7.23
CA GLU A 23 25.24 15.01 7.18
C GLU A 23 25.74 15.29 5.75
N GLY A 24 24.92 15.02 4.74
CA GLY A 24 25.21 15.26 3.33
C GLY A 24 25.80 14.06 2.58
N GLU A 25 25.87 12.89 3.23
CA GLU A 25 26.33 11.65 2.61
C GLU A 25 25.29 11.11 1.62
N GLU A 26 25.77 10.58 0.50
CA GLU A 26 24.93 10.11 -0.60
C GLU A 26 24.83 8.58 -0.64
N TYR A 27 23.61 8.09 -0.86
CA TYR A 27 23.27 6.67 -0.85
C TYR A 27 22.58 6.28 -2.16
N LEU A 28 22.95 5.11 -2.67
CA LEU A 28 22.20 4.45 -3.74
C LEU A 28 21.08 3.59 -3.12
N ASP A 29 19.83 3.88 -3.47
CA ASP A 29 18.66 3.23 -2.86
C ASP A 29 18.25 1.96 -3.62
N PHE A 30 18.57 0.81 -3.04
CA PHE A 30 18.06 -0.51 -3.48
C PHE A 30 16.88 -1.03 -2.65
N LEU A 31 16.52 -0.34 -1.57
CA LEU A 31 15.38 -0.73 -0.72
C LEU A 31 14.07 -0.17 -1.26
N THR A 32 14.11 0.99 -1.93
CA THR A 32 12.97 1.71 -2.52
C THR A 32 11.83 1.92 -1.54
N GLY A 33 12.16 2.17 -0.26
CA GLY A 33 11.15 2.29 0.81
C GLY A 33 10.31 1.03 1.01
N ILE A 34 10.93 -0.16 0.89
CA ILE A 34 10.24 -1.46 0.87
C ILE A 34 9.36 -1.57 -0.38
N SER A 35 9.97 -1.38 -1.56
CA SER A 35 9.29 -1.52 -2.87
C SER A 35 8.13 -0.55 -3.11
N VAL A 36 8.19 0.65 -2.53
CA VAL A 36 7.18 1.71 -2.72
C VAL A 36 7.61 2.72 -3.79
N SER A 37 8.84 3.24 -3.71
CA SER A 37 9.34 4.30 -4.60
C SER A 37 9.80 3.75 -5.96
N GLN A 38 8.88 3.12 -6.70
CA GLN A 38 9.17 2.39 -7.95
C GLN A 38 9.62 3.28 -9.11
N LEU A 39 9.28 4.58 -9.08
CA LEU A 39 9.73 5.57 -10.06
C LEU A 39 10.94 6.38 -9.55
N GLY A 40 11.54 5.97 -8.44
CA GLY A 40 12.52 6.75 -7.70
C GLY A 40 11.88 7.86 -6.85
N HIS A 41 12.73 8.55 -6.11
CA HIS A 41 12.36 9.67 -5.25
C HIS A 41 12.13 10.93 -6.06
N CYS A 42 11.08 11.67 -5.71
CA CYS A 42 10.75 12.99 -6.27
C CYS A 42 10.71 13.03 -7.82
N HIS A 43 10.23 11.95 -8.47
CA HIS A 43 10.13 11.92 -9.93
C HIS A 43 9.29 13.12 -10.43
N PRO A 44 9.79 13.97 -11.36
CA PRO A 44 9.16 15.24 -11.74
C PRO A 44 7.67 15.09 -12.11
N ALA A 45 7.34 14.13 -12.97
CA ALA A 45 5.96 13.88 -13.37
C ALA A 45 5.00 13.52 -12.21
N VAL A 46 5.50 12.93 -11.13
CA VAL A 46 4.70 12.62 -9.93
C VAL A 46 4.52 13.88 -9.10
N VAL A 47 5.59 14.64 -8.88
CA VAL A 47 5.58 15.90 -8.14
C VAL A 47 4.62 16.91 -8.78
N ASP A 48 4.73 17.10 -10.10
CA ASP A 48 3.88 18.04 -10.84
C ASP A 48 2.40 17.63 -10.77
N ALA A 49 2.08 16.35 -10.99
CA ALA A 49 0.71 15.85 -10.92
C ALA A 49 0.10 15.97 -9.51
N LEU A 50 0.90 15.78 -8.46
CA LEU A 50 0.46 15.97 -7.08
C LEU A 50 0.19 17.45 -6.80
N ALA A 51 1.10 18.35 -7.17
CA ALA A 51 0.96 19.79 -6.94
C ALA A 51 -0.26 20.35 -7.68
N GLU A 52 -0.44 20.01 -8.96
CA GLU A 52 -1.58 20.43 -9.76
C GLU A 52 -2.91 19.94 -9.15
N GLN A 53 -3.01 18.64 -8.85
CA GLN A 53 -4.25 18.07 -8.33
C GLN A 53 -4.56 18.58 -6.91
N ALA A 54 -3.56 18.78 -6.06
CA ALA A 54 -3.75 19.33 -4.72
C ALA A 54 -4.26 20.78 -4.74
N GLY A 55 -3.77 21.60 -5.69
CA GLY A 55 -4.27 22.96 -5.91
C GLY A 55 -5.71 23.01 -6.47
N ARG A 56 -6.22 21.88 -6.98
CA ARG A 56 -7.56 21.78 -7.60
C ARG A 56 -8.60 21.11 -6.70
N LEU A 57 -8.32 19.90 -6.21
CA LEU A 57 -9.24 19.11 -5.38
C LEU A 57 -8.52 17.93 -4.72
N ILE A 58 -8.57 17.85 -3.38
CA ILE A 58 -7.96 16.76 -2.60
C ILE A 58 -8.95 15.65 -2.24
N HIS A 59 -10.11 15.99 -1.68
CA HIS A 59 -11.03 14.99 -1.14
C HIS A 59 -12.49 15.46 -1.14
N VAL A 60 -13.40 14.55 -1.55
CA VAL A 60 -14.85 14.76 -1.52
C VAL A 60 -15.60 13.53 -0.98
N GLY A 61 -14.89 12.55 -0.40
CA GLY A 61 -15.46 11.25 -0.04
C GLY A 61 -15.85 10.42 -1.26
N ASN A 62 -16.56 9.32 -1.00
CA ASN A 62 -16.99 8.34 -2.01
C ASN A 62 -18.40 8.58 -2.56
N LEU A 63 -19.06 9.67 -2.13
CA LEU A 63 -20.42 10.00 -2.57
C LEU A 63 -20.46 10.68 -3.94
N TYR A 64 -19.32 11.19 -4.42
CA TYR A 64 -19.21 11.93 -5.67
C TYR A 64 -18.16 11.31 -6.59
N TYR A 65 -18.28 11.60 -7.88
CA TYR A 65 -17.28 11.20 -8.86
C TYR A 65 -16.12 12.19 -8.92
N THR A 66 -14.92 11.66 -9.16
CA THR A 66 -13.75 12.47 -9.50
C THR A 66 -13.10 11.91 -10.75
N GLU A 67 -12.77 12.81 -11.69
CA GLU A 67 -12.14 12.43 -12.97
C GLU A 67 -10.87 11.57 -12.78
N PRO A 68 -9.93 11.89 -11.83
CA PRO A 68 -8.72 11.09 -11.65
C PRO A 68 -9.01 9.64 -11.26
N ALA A 69 -9.96 9.41 -10.35
CA ALA A 69 -10.33 8.06 -9.92
C ALA A 69 -10.96 7.26 -11.07
N MET A 70 -11.85 7.88 -11.86
CA MET A 70 -12.48 7.21 -13.01
C MET A 70 -11.47 6.88 -14.10
N ARG A 71 -10.56 7.81 -14.41
CA ARG A 71 -9.48 7.61 -15.38
C ARG A 71 -8.54 6.48 -14.97
N LEU A 72 -8.16 6.42 -13.69
CA LEU A 72 -7.31 5.35 -13.18
C LEU A 72 -8.04 4.00 -13.17
N ALA A 73 -9.28 3.96 -12.71
CA ALA A 73 -10.08 2.73 -12.66
C ALA A 73 -10.25 2.11 -14.05
N ARG A 74 -10.54 2.94 -15.06
CA ARG A 74 -10.61 2.51 -16.46
C ARG A 74 -9.29 1.91 -16.93
N ARG A 75 -8.16 2.61 -16.74
CA ARG A 75 -6.84 2.14 -17.14
C ARG A 75 -6.45 0.81 -16.49
N LEU A 76 -6.78 0.64 -15.21
CA LEU A 76 -6.51 -0.61 -14.49
C LEU A 76 -7.36 -1.76 -15.02
N SER A 77 -8.65 -1.52 -15.26
CA SER A 77 -9.55 -2.54 -15.83
C SER A 77 -9.08 -2.99 -17.22
N GLU A 78 -8.79 -2.05 -18.12
CA GLU A 78 -8.35 -2.33 -19.49
C GLU A 78 -6.97 -3.02 -19.58
N ARG A 79 -6.09 -2.82 -18.59
CA ARG A 79 -4.72 -3.37 -18.60
C ARG A 79 -4.52 -4.60 -17.71
N SER A 80 -5.57 -5.08 -17.05
CA SER A 80 -5.49 -6.26 -16.15
C SER A 80 -6.43 -7.37 -16.63
N LEU A 81 -7.23 -7.94 -15.73
CA LEU A 81 -8.18 -9.02 -16.01
C LEU A 81 -9.59 -8.48 -16.33
N GLY A 82 -9.72 -7.18 -16.60
CA GLY A 82 -11.01 -6.50 -16.67
C GLY A 82 -11.65 -6.28 -15.29
N GLY A 83 -12.93 -5.90 -15.28
CA GLY A 83 -13.74 -5.80 -14.07
C GLY A 83 -13.80 -4.43 -13.42
N LYS A 84 -14.21 -4.39 -12.15
CA LYS A 84 -14.44 -3.17 -11.35
C LYS A 84 -13.28 -2.96 -10.37
N VAL A 85 -12.93 -1.70 -10.13
CA VAL A 85 -11.85 -1.31 -9.22
C VAL A 85 -12.43 -0.75 -7.92
N PHE A 86 -11.84 -1.15 -6.80
CA PHE A 86 -12.02 -0.53 -5.49
C PHE A 86 -10.70 0.09 -5.07
N PHE A 87 -10.70 1.38 -4.71
CA PHE A 87 -9.50 2.07 -4.23
C PHE A 87 -9.42 2.00 -2.71
N ALA A 88 -8.22 1.70 -2.22
CA ALA A 88 -7.86 1.67 -0.80
C ALA A 88 -6.56 2.46 -0.60
N ASN A 89 -6.23 2.77 0.65
CA ASN A 89 -5.06 3.58 1.00
C ASN A 89 -3.82 2.73 1.32
N SER A 90 -4.01 1.43 1.56
CA SER A 90 -2.93 0.50 1.86
C SER A 90 -3.17 -0.89 1.28
N GLY A 91 -2.10 -1.69 1.19
CA GLY A 91 -2.20 -3.10 0.82
C GLY A 91 -3.04 -3.91 1.80
N ALA A 92 -3.00 -3.60 3.09
CA ALA A 92 -3.80 -4.29 4.11
C ALA A 92 -5.31 -4.06 3.90
N GLU A 93 -5.73 -2.83 3.63
CA GLU A 93 -7.13 -2.53 3.30
C GLU A 93 -7.59 -3.19 1.99
N ALA A 94 -6.70 -3.29 0.99
CA ALA A 94 -6.98 -4.02 -0.24
C ALA A 94 -7.21 -5.52 0.03
N VAL A 95 -6.40 -6.13 0.89
CA VAL A 95 -6.58 -7.52 1.35
C VAL A 95 -7.89 -7.71 2.11
N GLU A 96 -8.21 -6.82 3.05
CA GLU A 96 -9.49 -6.84 3.78
C GLU A 96 -10.69 -6.80 2.81
N CYS A 97 -10.61 -5.93 1.80
CA CYS A 97 -11.62 -5.86 0.75
C CYS A 97 -11.71 -7.17 -0.05
N ALA A 98 -10.58 -7.77 -0.42
CA ALA A 98 -10.54 -9.03 -1.14
C ALA A 98 -11.15 -10.19 -0.34
N ILE A 99 -10.80 -10.32 0.94
CA ILE A 99 -11.37 -11.33 1.86
C ILE A 99 -12.89 -11.14 1.98
N LYS A 100 -13.34 -9.90 2.21
CA LYS A 100 -14.77 -9.57 2.31
C LYS A 100 -15.51 -9.88 1.01
N LEU A 101 -14.92 -9.61 -0.15
CA LEU A 101 -15.52 -9.91 -1.44
C LEU A 101 -15.66 -11.42 -1.65
N ALA A 102 -14.61 -12.20 -1.35
CA ALA A 102 -14.63 -13.66 -1.43
C ALA A 102 -15.73 -14.25 -0.54
N ARG A 103 -15.82 -13.82 0.73
CA ARG A 103 -16.86 -14.28 1.68
C ARG A 103 -18.27 -13.83 1.32
N LYS A 104 -18.42 -12.61 0.79
CA LYS A 104 -19.71 -12.14 0.28
C LYS A 104 -20.19 -13.03 -0.86
N ARG A 105 -19.28 -13.56 -1.67
CA ARG A 105 -19.61 -14.42 -2.80
C ARG A 105 -19.85 -15.88 -2.41
N ARG A 106 -19.07 -16.42 -1.47
CA ARG A 106 -19.25 -17.76 -0.88
C ARG A 106 -19.22 -17.68 0.64
N ARG A 107 -20.40 -17.63 1.26
CA ARG A 107 -20.54 -17.65 2.73
C ARG A 107 -20.02 -18.98 3.29
N GLY A 108 -19.31 -18.92 4.42
CA GLY A 108 -18.72 -20.10 5.05
C GLY A 108 -17.52 -20.71 4.29
N GLY A 109 -16.97 -20.00 3.30
CA GLY A 109 -15.74 -20.42 2.63
C GLY A 109 -14.49 -20.14 3.47
N GLU A 110 -13.51 -21.02 3.33
CA GLU A 110 -12.19 -20.88 3.93
C GLU A 110 -11.29 -20.00 3.07
N ILE A 111 -10.36 -19.30 3.71
CA ILE A 111 -9.29 -18.55 3.05
C ILE A 111 -8.00 -19.34 3.22
N VAL A 112 -7.43 -19.82 2.12
CA VAL A 112 -6.17 -20.55 2.11
C VAL A 112 -5.02 -19.57 1.88
N VAL A 113 -4.00 -19.62 2.74
CA VAL A 113 -2.80 -18.77 2.67
C VAL A 113 -1.55 -19.64 2.65
N LEU A 114 -0.46 -19.11 2.10
CA LEU A 114 0.81 -19.84 1.96
C LEU A 114 1.79 -19.43 3.05
N THR A 115 2.42 -20.40 3.70
CA THR A 115 3.46 -20.17 4.72
C THR A 115 4.51 -19.17 4.24
N GLY A 116 4.87 -18.22 5.10
CA GLY A 116 5.79 -17.13 4.77
C GLY A 116 5.13 -15.91 4.09
N GLY A 117 3.86 -16.00 3.70
CA GLY A 117 3.10 -14.88 3.16
C GLY A 117 2.98 -13.70 4.12
N PHE A 118 2.80 -12.50 3.58
CA PHE A 118 2.53 -11.27 4.33
C PHE A 118 1.41 -10.48 3.66
N HIS A 119 0.30 -10.30 4.36
CA HIS A 119 -0.92 -9.70 3.81
C HIS A 119 -1.34 -8.40 4.50
N GLY A 120 -0.64 -8.01 5.56
CA GLY A 120 -0.87 -6.77 6.28
C GLY A 120 -0.89 -6.98 7.78
N ARG A 121 -1.26 -5.93 8.51
CA ARG A 121 -1.29 -5.93 9.98
C ARG A 121 -2.63 -5.46 10.56
N THR A 122 -3.65 -5.22 9.72
CA THR A 122 -5.03 -5.10 10.21
C THR A 122 -5.52 -6.47 10.68
N MET A 123 -6.49 -6.53 11.59
CA MET A 123 -6.85 -7.80 12.23
C MET A 123 -7.25 -8.92 11.24
N GLY A 124 -7.98 -8.63 10.17
CA GLY A 124 -8.33 -9.64 9.16
C GLY A 124 -7.15 -10.01 8.25
N ALA A 125 -6.36 -9.02 7.82
CA ALA A 125 -5.14 -9.27 7.04
C ALA A 125 -4.05 -10.00 7.86
N LEU A 126 -3.99 -9.77 9.17
CA LEU A 126 -3.09 -10.44 10.10
C LEU A 126 -3.50 -11.90 10.29
N SER A 127 -4.80 -12.20 10.41
CA SER A 127 -5.30 -13.58 10.37
C SER A 127 -4.84 -14.32 9.12
N ALA A 128 -4.81 -13.63 7.98
CA ALA A 128 -4.32 -14.16 6.72
C ALA A 128 -2.79 -14.12 6.56
N THR A 129 -2.01 -13.60 7.52
CA THR A 129 -0.54 -13.53 7.47
C THR A 129 0.07 -14.67 8.28
N PRO A 130 0.45 -15.82 7.67
CA PRO A 130 0.87 -17.02 8.38
C PRO A 130 2.31 -16.90 8.91
N GLN A 131 2.47 -16.04 9.92
CA GLN A 131 3.72 -15.74 10.61
C GLN A 131 3.42 -15.67 12.11
N GLU A 132 3.64 -16.78 12.81
CA GLU A 132 3.23 -16.99 14.21
C GLU A 132 3.68 -15.87 15.16
N ALA A 133 4.95 -15.48 15.10
CA ALA A 133 5.50 -14.39 15.92
C ALA A 133 4.78 -13.04 15.74
N LYS A 134 4.09 -12.83 14.61
CA LYS A 134 3.26 -11.63 14.38
C LYS A 134 1.81 -11.82 14.81
N GLN A 135 1.32 -13.06 14.86
CA GLN A 135 -0.08 -13.39 15.16
C GLN A 135 -0.32 -13.65 16.64
N GLU A 136 0.58 -14.41 17.29
CA GLU A 136 0.45 -14.88 18.68
C GLU A 136 0.10 -13.76 19.68
N PRO A 137 0.73 -12.56 19.63
CA PRO A 137 0.40 -11.50 20.58
C PRO A 137 -1.02 -10.92 20.45
N PHE A 138 -1.74 -11.24 19.37
CA PHE A 138 -3.07 -10.71 19.05
C PHE A 138 -4.15 -11.80 18.99
N ALA A 139 -3.85 -13.01 19.44
CA ALA A 139 -4.83 -14.08 19.53
C ALA A 139 -5.97 -13.74 20.52
N PRO A 140 -7.22 -14.16 20.27
CA PRO A 140 -7.67 -14.92 19.11
C PRO A 140 -7.78 -14.07 17.84
N LEU A 141 -7.40 -14.67 16.71
CA LEU A 141 -7.45 -14.03 15.40
C LEU A 141 -8.90 -13.97 14.87
N VAL A 142 -9.14 -13.05 13.93
CA VAL A 142 -10.45 -12.94 13.27
C VAL A 142 -10.63 -14.08 12.27
N PRO A 143 -11.80 -14.73 12.20
CA PRO A 143 -12.06 -15.82 11.26
C PRO A 143 -11.79 -15.43 9.82
#